data_AF-A0A838Y4G0-F1
#
_entry.id   AF-A0A838Y4G0-F1
#
_cell.length_a   1.000
_cell.length_b   1.000
_cell.length_c   1.000
_cell.angle_alpha   90.00
_cell.angle_beta   90.00
_cell.angle_gamma   90.00
#
_symmetry.space_group_name_H-M   'P 1'
#
loop_
_entity.id
_entity.type
_entity.pdbx_description
1 polymer ?
#
loop_
_entity_poly.entity_id
_entity_poly.type
_entity_poly.pdbx_seq_one_letter_code
_entity_poly.pdbx_strand_id
1 'polypeptide(L)'
;MAHSKKALSRFMTADMGRTNQTDFYVYSSNHTLAEVISAGFFNDSRTTIGAGDVVLAMIDKDGSPAFVVLTFASVPDTGDVTVKLESPVLGQANVADLALTPVTGVDGAGSNAASAADVDARFASVQATVNALIANLETAGVNAPA
;
A
#
# COMPACT_ATOMS: atom_id res chain seq x y z
N MET A 1 16.91 -10.59 0.35
CA MET A 1 16.78 -11.31 -0.93
C MET A 1 16.77 -10.27 -2.03
N ALA A 2 17.53 -10.47 -3.11
CA ALA A 2 17.65 -9.50 -4.18
C ALA A 2 16.84 -9.95 -5.40
N HIS A 3 16.22 -9.00 -6.09
CA HIS A 3 15.55 -9.26 -7.36
C HIS A 3 16.52 -9.83 -8.42
N SER A 4 15.98 -10.57 -9.39
CA SER A 4 16.73 -10.89 -10.61
C SER A 4 16.82 -9.65 -11.50
N LYS A 5 18.03 -9.08 -11.63
CA LYS A 5 18.29 -7.95 -12.54
C LYS A 5 17.85 -8.21 -13.98
N LYS A 6 17.96 -9.45 -14.45
CA LYS A 6 17.56 -9.85 -15.82
C LYS A 6 16.05 -9.83 -16.02
N ALA A 7 15.26 -9.92 -14.96
CA ALA A 7 13.81 -9.88 -15.04
C ALA A 7 13.27 -8.44 -15.06
N LEU A 8 14.10 -7.42 -14.75
CA LEU A 8 13.75 -6.01 -14.83
C LEU A 8 14.17 -5.47 -16.20
N SER A 9 13.22 -5.27 -17.11
CA SER A 9 13.50 -4.82 -18.48
C SER A 9 12.93 -3.43 -18.73
N ARG A 10 13.78 -2.49 -19.16
CA ARG A 10 13.31 -1.17 -19.65
C ARG A 10 12.57 -1.36 -20.97
N PHE A 11 11.39 -0.76 -21.12
CA PHE A 11 10.60 -0.89 -22.36
C PHE A 11 10.20 0.45 -22.98
N MET A 12 10.17 1.54 -22.21
CA MET A 12 9.99 2.88 -22.75
C MET A 12 10.67 3.93 -21.88
N THR A 13 10.94 5.08 -22.50
CA THR A 13 11.44 6.28 -21.83
C THR A 13 10.53 7.43 -22.23
N ALA A 14 9.98 8.14 -21.24
CA ALA A 14 9.23 9.38 -21.46
C ALA A 14 10.18 10.56 -21.25
N ASP A 15 10.31 11.43 -22.26
CA ASP A 15 11.21 12.59 -22.22
C ASP A 15 10.41 13.88 -22.00
N MET A 16 10.81 14.68 -20.99
CA MET A 16 10.25 15.99 -20.67
C MET A 16 11.14 17.16 -21.15
N GLY A 17 11.98 16.96 -22.16
CA GLY A 17 12.85 17.98 -22.75
C GLY A 17 14.34 17.75 -22.53
N ARG A 18 14.88 16.67 -23.10
CA ARG A 18 16.27 16.18 -23.09
C ARG A 18 16.74 15.59 -21.77
N THR A 19 16.80 16.37 -20.68
CA THR A 19 17.55 15.97 -19.48
C THR A 19 16.68 15.46 -18.34
N ASN A 20 15.36 15.54 -18.47
CA ASN A 20 14.43 15.04 -17.47
C ASN A 20 13.61 13.91 -18.09
N GLN A 21 14.13 12.70 -17.96
CA GLN A 21 13.57 11.49 -18.54
C GLN A 21 13.03 10.60 -17.41
N THR A 22 11.93 9.92 -17.68
CA THR A 22 11.39 8.87 -16.82
C THR A 22 11.47 7.56 -17.58
N ASP A 23 12.26 6.63 -17.08
CA ASP A 23 12.30 5.28 -17.63
C ASP A 23 11.19 4.43 -17.03
N PHE A 24 10.56 3.63 -17.89
CA PHE A 24 9.56 2.65 -17.49
C PHE A 24 10.10 1.24 -17.73
N TYR A 25 9.90 0.40 -16.71
CA TYR A 25 10.35 -0.98 -16.68
C TYR A 25 9.16 -1.92 -16.58
N VAL A 26 9.31 -3.11 -17.16
CA VAL A 26 8.46 -4.27 -16.86
C VAL A 26 9.24 -5.23 -15.98
N TYR A 27 8.55 -5.83 -15.02
CA TYR A 27 9.12 -6.78 -14.08
C TYR A 27 8.19 -7.98 -13.87
N SER A 28 8.77 -9.14 -13.60
CA SER A 28 8.02 -10.33 -13.19
C SER A 28 8.77 -11.05 -12.09
N SER A 29 8.05 -11.49 -11.05
CA SER A 29 8.64 -12.13 -9.88
C SER A 29 7.71 -13.16 -9.26
N ASN A 30 8.31 -14.13 -8.59
CA ASN A 30 7.60 -15.03 -7.65
C ASN A 30 7.64 -14.48 -6.22
N HIS A 31 8.37 -13.39 -5.97
CA HIS A 31 8.37 -12.75 -4.65
C HIS A 31 7.03 -12.09 -4.37
N THR A 32 6.63 -12.12 -3.10
CA THR A 32 5.45 -11.44 -2.58
C THR A 32 5.61 -9.92 -2.69
N LEU A 33 4.49 -9.20 -2.62
CA LEU A 33 4.50 -7.72 -2.59
C LEU A 33 5.44 -7.19 -1.50
N ALA A 34 5.29 -7.71 -0.28
CA ALA A 34 6.03 -7.25 0.90
C ALA A 34 7.55 -7.36 0.69
N GLU A 35 8.00 -8.42 0.03
CA GLU A 35 9.40 -8.59 -0.33
C GLU A 35 9.84 -7.61 -1.41
N VAL A 36 9.02 -7.41 -2.45
CA VAL A 36 9.34 -6.52 -3.58
C VAL A 36 9.44 -5.05 -3.15
N ILE A 37 8.60 -4.60 -2.21
CA ILE A 37 8.62 -3.22 -1.69
C ILE A 37 9.63 -2.99 -0.56
N SER A 38 10.29 -4.05 -0.09
CA SER A 38 11.29 -3.93 0.99
C SER A 38 12.49 -3.12 0.52
N ALA A 39 13.02 -2.29 1.44
CA ALA A 39 14.23 -1.53 1.19
C ALA A 39 15.38 -2.46 0.77
N GLY A 40 16.07 -2.08 -0.31
CA GLY A 40 17.21 -2.80 -0.82
C GLY A 40 16.89 -3.95 -1.79
N PHE A 41 15.61 -4.28 -2.02
CA PHE A 41 15.22 -5.33 -2.97
C PHE A 41 15.79 -5.11 -4.38
N PHE A 42 15.83 -3.83 -4.82
CA PHE A 42 16.33 -3.40 -6.12
C PHE A 42 17.80 -2.94 -6.15
N ASN A 43 18.58 -3.18 -5.10
CA ASN A 43 19.96 -2.68 -4.99
C ASN A 43 20.86 -3.05 -6.18
N ASP A 44 20.70 -4.25 -6.74
CA ASP A 44 21.52 -4.74 -7.87
C ASP A 44 21.25 -4.01 -9.20
N SER A 45 20.14 -3.27 -9.29
CA SER A 45 19.74 -2.49 -10.47
C SER A 45 20.04 -1.00 -10.35
N ARG A 46 20.64 -0.55 -9.25
CA ARG A 46 21.00 0.87 -8.99
C ARG A 46 21.71 1.56 -10.15
N THR A 47 22.57 0.84 -10.87
CA THR A 47 23.34 1.42 -11.98
C THR A 47 22.53 1.64 -13.26
N THR A 48 21.29 1.18 -13.30
CA THR A 48 20.43 1.23 -14.50
C THR A 48 19.09 1.92 -14.27
N ILE A 49 18.75 2.27 -13.02
CA ILE A 49 17.49 2.90 -12.61
C ILE A 49 17.77 4.28 -11.99
N GLY A 50 16.83 5.20 -12.11
CA GLY A 50 16.84 6.52 -11.47
C GLY A 50 15.72 6.70 -10.45
N ALA A 51 15.83 7.69 -9.58
CA ALA A 51 14.70 8.11 -8.74
C ALA A 51 13.60 8.71 -9.64
N GLY A 52 12.35 8.32 -9.41
CA GLY A 52 11.20 8.71 -10.23
C GLY A 52 10.89 7.76 -11.39
N ASP A 53 11.78 6.82 -11.70
CA ASP A 53 11.51 5.76 -12.68
C ASP A 53 10.37 4.85 -12.22
N VAL A 54 9.66 4.24 -13.18
CA VAL A 54 8.42 3.48 -12.94
C VAL A 54 8.60 2.01 -13.30
N VAL A 55 8.09 1.10 -12.49
CA VAL A 55 8.07 -0.34 -12.74
C VAL A 55 6.62 -0.83 -12.80
N LEU A 56 6.27 -1.47 -13.91
CA LEU A 56 5.05 -2.25 -14.07
C LEU A 56 5.39 -3.72 -13.76
N ALA A 57 4.90 -4.25 -12.65
CA ALA A 57 5.30 -5.56 -12.16
C ALA A 57 4.13 -6.54 -12.07
N MET A 58 4.38 -7.78 -12.49
CA MET A 58 3.57 -8.95 -12.11
C MET A 58 4.32 -9.70 -11.01
N ILE A 59 3.77 -9.70 -9.79
CA ILE A 59 4.39 -10.27 -8.59
C ILE A 59 3.65 -11.53 -8.13
N ASP A 60 4.26 -12.30 -7.22
CA ASP A 60 3.68 -13.52 -6.63
C ASP A 60 3.08 -14.50 -7.66
N LYS A 61 3.82 -14.72 -8.76
CA LYS A 61 3.31 -15.48 -9.92
C LYS A 61 3.02 -16.96 -9.65
N ASP A 62 3.65 -17.54 -8.64
CA ASP A 62 3.45 -18.93 -8.20
C ASP A 62 2.52 -19.06 -6.98
N GLY A 63 2.08 -17.94 -6.40
CA GLY A 63 1.09 -17.88 -5.33
C GLY A 63 -0.19 -17.18 -5.78
N SER A 64 -0.37 -15.92 -5.37
CA SER A 64 -1.51 -15.06 -5.69
C SER A 64 -1.07 -13.91 -6.60
N PRO A 65 -1.09 -14.09 -7.94
CA PRO A 65 -0.51 -13.12 -8.85
C PRO A 65 -1.19 -11.76 -8.76
N ALA A 66 -0.40 -10.70 -8.62
CA ALA A 66 -0.88 -9.33 -8.59
C ALA A 66 -0.12 -8.45 -9.59
N PHE A 67 -0.86 -7.52 -10.21
CA PHE A 67 -0.27 -6.48 -11.05
C PHE A 67 -0.15 -5.19 -10.26
N VAL A 68 1.07 -4.68 -10.15
CA VAL A 68 1.38 -3.49 -9.36
C VAL A 68 2.21 -2.49 -10.15
N VAL A 69 2.08 -1.22 -9.77
CA VAL A 69 2.90 -0.13 -10.30
C VAL A 69 3.74 0.42 -9.16
N LEU A 70 5.05 0.44 -9.35
CA LEU A 70 6.02 0.96 -8.39
C LEU A 70 6.71 2.19 -9.00
N THR A 71 7.09 3.14 -8.17
CA THR A 71 8.04 4.20 -8.51
C THR A 71 9.26 4.09 -7.62
N PHE A 72 10.46 4.23 -8.18
CA PHE A 72 11.68 4.31 -7.39
C PHE A 72 11.71 5.62 -6.60
N ALA A 73 11.54 5.53 -5.28
CA ALA A 73 11.47 6.67 -4.39
C ALA A 73 12.86 7.24 -4.09
N SER A 74 13.85 6.38 -3.86
CA SER A 74 15.25 6.79 -3.73
C SER A 74 16.19 5.76 -4.35
N VAL A 75 17.20 6.26 -5.05
CA VAL A 75 18.29 5.47 -5.64
C VAL A 75 19.60 6.14 -5.26
N PRO A 76 20.05 6.03 -3.99
CA PRO A 76 21.30 6.66 -3.56
C PRO A 76 22.49 5.96 -4.21
N ASP A 77 23.69 6.54 -4.17
CA ASP A 77 24.91 5.85 -4.64
C ASP A 77 25.31 4.68 -3.71
N THR A 78 25.03 4.82 -2.41
CA THR A 78 25.27 3.82 -1.36
C THR A 78 24.06 3.72 -0.42
N GLY A 79 23.82 2.56 0.19
CA GLY A 79 22.62 2.32 1.02
C GLY A 79 21.46 1.75 0.20
N ASP A 80 20.26 1.69 0.75
CA ASP A 80 19.16 0.96 0.11
C ASP A 80 18.39 1.76 -0.93
N VAL A 81 18.15 1.12 -2.08
CA VAL A 81 17.12 1.56 -3.04
C VAL A 81 15.75 1.34 -2.42
N THR A 82 14.90 2.35 -2.49
CA THR A 82 13.51 2.29 -1.99
C THR A 82 12.52 2.54 -3.10
N VAL A 83 11.35 1.90 -3.00
CA VAL A 83 10.24 2.07 -3.94
C VAL A 83 8.99 2.53 -3.21
N LYS A 84 8.10 3.20 -3.94
CA LYS A 84 6.75 3.54 -3.53
C LYS A 84 5.78 2.78 -4.43
N LEU A 85 4.74 2.19 -3.84
CA LEU A 85 3.60 1.65 -4.58
C LEU A 85 2.73 2.83 -5.06
N GLU A 86 2.48 2.91 -6.37
CA GLU A 86 1.70 4.00 -7.00
C GLU A 86 0.21 3.67 -7.19
N SER A 87 -0.17 2.39 -7.02
CA SER A 87 -1.57 2.08 -6.75
C SER A 87 -1.97 2.60 -5.37
N PRO A 88 -3.22 3.04 -5.18
CA PRO A 88 -3.63 3.71 -3.95
C PRO A 88 -3.27 2.83 -2.76
N VAL A 89 -2.60 3.44 -1.80
CA VAL A 89 -2.56 2.93 -0.44
C VAL A 89 -4.01 2.85 0.03
N LEU A 90 -4.65 1.70 -0.14
CA LEU A 90 -5.77 1.28 0.70
C LEU A 90 -5.18 0.73 1.99
N GLY A 91 -4.33 1.55 2.62
CA GLY A 91 -3.54 1.23 3.80
C GLY A 91 -3.97 2.02 5.02
N GLN A 92 -5.22 2.47 5.06
CA GLN A 92 -5.90 2.56 6.35
C GLN A 92 -6.51 1.20 6.65
N ALA A 93 -5.65 0.21 6.92
CA ALA A 93 -6.10 -1.12 7.35
C ALA A 93 -6.80 -1.04 8.72
N ASN A 94 -6.61 0.04 9.48
CA ASN A 94 -7.30 0.28 10.74
C ASN A 94 -7.73 1.75 10.84
N VAL A 95 -8.94 1.95 11.32
CA VAL A 95 -9.50 3.21 11.86
C VAL A 95 -8.82 3.54 13.21
N ALA A 96 -7.50 3.40 13.31
CA ALA A 96 -6.77 3.70 14.54
C ALA A 96 -6.69 5.21 14.81
N ASP A 97 -6.83 6.04 13.76
CA ASP A 97 -6.86 7.50 13.87
C ASP A 97 -8.25 8.07 14.25
N LEU A 98 -9.32 7.26 14.27
CA LEU A 98 -10.53 7.63 15.03
C LEU A 98 -10.43 7.09 16.46
N ALA A 99 -9.43 7.58 17.21
CA ALA A 99 -9.50 7.54 18.65
C ALA A 99 -10.70 8.38 19.10
N LEU A 100 -11.87 7.76 19.21
CA LEU A 100 -13.07 8.45 19.67
C LEU A 100 -13.05 8.46 21.19
N THR A 101 -12.87 9.66 21.71
CA THR A 101 -12.96 9.95 23.14
C THR A 101 -14.36 9.53 23.62
N PRO A 102 -14.49 8.91 24.82
CA PRO A 102 -15.80 8.56 25.37
C PRO A 102 -16.76 9.74 25.33
N VAL A 103 -18.00 9.50 24.95
CA VAL A 103 -19.00 10.57 24.88
C VAL A 103 -19.29 11.04 26.31
N THR A 104 -19.02 12.32 26.58
CA THR A 104 -19.30 12.95 27.88
C THR A 104 -20.62 13.74 27.78
N GLY A 105 -21.44 13.72 28.84
CA GLY A 105 -22.66 14.54 28.93
C GLY A 105 -23.97 13.90 28.49
N VAL A 106 -24.05 12.57 28.34
CA VAL A 106 -25.33 11.85 28.16
C VAL A 106 -25.76 11.28 29.52
N ASP A 107 -26.74 11.91 30.16
CA ASP A 107 -27.17 11.62 31.54
C ASP A 107 -28.39 10.68 31.64
N GLY A 108 -28.93 10.23 30.49
CA GLY A 108 -30.08 9.34 30.46
C GLY A 108 -31.42 10.01 30.84
N ALA A 109 -31.51 11.34 30.85
CA ALA A 109 -32.75 12.04 31.19
C ALA A 109 -33.62 12.38 29.97
N GLY A 110 -34.87 11.89 29.94
CA GLY A 110 -35.89 12.20 28.90
C GLY A 110 -36.38 10.98 28.12
N SER A 111 -37.44 11.14 27.31
CA SER A 111 -38.14 10.01 26.66
C SER A 111 -37.32 9.22 25.62
N ASN A 112 -36.20 9.78 25.14
CA ASN A 112 -35.31 9.17 24.14
C ASN A 112 -33.83 9.20 24.59
N ALA A 113 -33.57 9.32 25.89
CA ALA A 113 -32.21 9.47 26.39
C ALA A 113 -31.50 8.12 26.49
N ALA A 114 -30.52 7.88 25.63
CA ALA A 114 -29.58 6.79 25.77
C ALA A 114 -28.62 7.11 26.93
N SER A 115 -28.25 6.12 27.74
CA SER A 115 -27.16 6.31 28.70
C SER A 115 -25.81 6.39 27.98
N ALA A 116 -24.77 6.94 28.63
CA ALA A 116 -23.41 6.90 28.08
C ALA A 116 -22.99 5.48 27.71
N ALA A 117 -23.37 4.47 28.52
CA ALA A 117 -23.10 3.07 28.25
C ALA A 117 -23.80 2.56 26.97
N ASP A 118 -25.03 3.00 26.69
CA ASP A 118 -25.77 2.63 25.48
C ASP A 118 -25.13 3.22 24.22
N VAL A 119 -24.62 4.45 24.33
CA VAL A 119 -23.91 5.14 23.24
C VAL A 119 -22.57 4.46 22.97
N ASP A 120 -21.79 4.18 24.01
CA ASP A 120 -20.50 3.49 23.90
C ASP A 120 -20.67 2.07 23.32
N ALA A 121 -21.67 1.32 23.76
CA ALA A 121 -21.97 -0.01 23.24
C ALA A 121 -22.38 0.04 21.76
N ARG A 122 -23.21 1.01 21.36
CA ARG A 122 -23.54 1.24 19.94
C ARG A 122 -22.31 1.59 19.13
N PHE A 123 -21.44 2.44 19.68
CA PHE A 123 -20.22 2.85 18.99
C PHE A 123 -19.27 1.67 18.76
N ALA A 124 -19.07 0.82 19.78
CA ALA A 124 -18.33 -0.43 19.66
C ALA A 124 -18.94 -1.39 18.61
N SER A 125 -20.27 -1.49 18.55
CA SER A 125 -20.96 -2.31 17.54
C SER A 125 -20.79 -1.79 16.11
N VAL A 126 -20.81 -0.47 15.91
CA VAL A 126 -20.56 0.15 14.62
C VAL A 126 -19.11 -0.11 14.19
N GLN A 127 -18.15 0.06 15.11
CA GLN A 127 -16.75 -0.24 14.86
C GLN A 127 -16.55 -1.70 14.43
N ALA A 128 -17.14 -2.65 15.17
CA ALA A 128 -17.07 -4.07 14.83
C ALA A 128 -17.66 -4.37 13.44
N THR A 129 -18.77 -3.73 13.08
CA THR A 129 -19.42 -3.90 11.76
C THR A 129 -18.55 -3.34 10.63
N VAL A 130 -17.96 -2.16 10.82
CA VAL A 130 -17.04 -1.57 9.84
C VAL A 130 -15.80 -2.43 9.65
N ASN A 131 -15.21 -2.95 10.74
CA ASN A 131 -14.07 -3.87 10.66
C ASN A 131 -14.42 -5.15 9.89
N ALA A 132 -15.60 -5.72 10.12
CA ALA A 132 -16.07 -6.89 9.38
C ALA A 132 -16.29 -6.61 7.89
N LEU A 133 -16.83 -5.43 7.55
CA LEU A 133 -16.99 -5.00 6.15
C LEU A 133 -15.64 -4.83 5.46
N ILE A 134 -14.65 -4.23 6.13
CA ILE A 134 -13.28 -4.11 5.62
C ILE A 134 -12.69 -5.49 5.33
N ALA A 135 -12.75 -6.42 6.30
CA ALA A 135 -12.26 -7.79 6.13
C ALA A 135 -12.95 -8.53 4.97
N ASN A 136 -14.26 -8.31 4.78
CA ASN A 136 -15.00 -8.88 3.65
C ASN A 136 -14.55 -8.28 2.31
N LEU A 137 -14.29 -6.97 2.26
CA LEU A 137 -13.81 -6.29 1.05
C LEU A 137 -12.38 -6.70 0.70
N GLU A 138 -11.52 -6.93 1.70
CA GLU A 138 -10.18 -7.51 1.53
C GLU A 138 -10.26 -8.94 0.97
N THR A 139 -11.12 -9.78 1.57
CA THR A 139 -11.36 -11.16 1.10
C THR A 139 -11.93 -11.19 -0.32
N ALA A 140 -12.77 -10.22 -0.66
CA ALA A 140 -13.35 -10.07 -2.00
C ALA A 140 -12.36 -9.52 -3.04
N GLY A 141 -11.12 -9.20 -2.66
CA GLY A 141 -10.12 -8.64 -3.57
C GLY A 141 -10.36 -7.19 -3.99
N VAL A 142 -11.38 -6.53 -3.42
CA VAL A 142 -11.73 -5.13 -3.70
C VAL A 142 -10.83 -4.17 -2.91
N ASN A 143 -10.30 -4.65 -1.78
CA ASN A 143 -9.36 -3.97 -0.90
C ASN A 143 -8.08 -4.80 -0.66
N ALA A 144 -7.85 -5.87 -1.44
CA ALA A 144 -6.64 -6.67 -1.28
C ALA A 144 -5.41 -5.76 -1.52
N PRO A 145 -4.41 -5.77 -0.63
CA PRO A 145 -3.18 -5.03 -0.86
C PRO A 145 -2.62 -5.49 -2.20
N ALA A 146 -2.52 -4.53 -3.13
CA ALA A 146 -2.01 -4.75 -4.48
C ALA A 146 -0.59 -5.30 -4.42
#